data_AF-A0A1Y3PLH9-F1
#
_entry.id   AF-A0A1Y3PLH9-F1
#
_cell.length_a   1.000
_cell.length_b   1.000
_cell.length_c   1.000
_cell.angle_alpha   90.00
_cell.angle_beta   90.00
_cell.angle_gamma   90.00
#
_symmetry.space_group_name_H-M   'P 1'
#
loop_
_entity.id
_entity.type
_entity.pdbx_description
1 polymer ?
#
loop_
_entity_poly.entity_id
_entity_poly.type
_entity_poly.pdbx_seq_one_letter_code
_entity_poly.pdbx_strand_id
1 'polypeptide(L)'
;MEMNDFQSYEDVERAIDELVEKEIIQGRFMRTLLDGAFTEEQIKEFALQYSYYSRNFPRTLGAAIMAVLPEDDWWVPLADNLWDEGGRGNPERYHSRLYWTFLTSAAPDVPTNEKYVPDWPVSPVVEEAINTLIQFLKVATPLEAMAAIGLGSEFFAGRVMGLIAKGLQHPNYNRSRKLDVRFWSIHADEHEPRHYQLCKDVLKRYQDPKDYQLMYRAGSYIARSEARMYDGLYERMMAIGR
;
A
#
# COMPACT_ATOMS: atom_id res chain seq x y z
N MET A 1 -24.74 -3.88 12.59
CA MET A 1 -23.26 -3.89 12.65
C MET A 1 -22.91 -3.73 14.10
N GLU A 2 -22.35 -4.76 14.73
CA GLU A 2 -21.92 -4.64 16.13
C GLU A 2 -20.93 -3.49 16.23
N MET A 3 -21.24 -2.51 17.09
CA MET A 3 -20.28 -1.48 17.44
C MET A 3 -19.22 -2.15 18.31
N ASN A 4 -18.04 -2.39 17.76
CA ASN A 4 -16.89 -2.83 18.54
C ASN A 4 -16.60 -1.75 19.57
N ASP A 5 -16.82 -1.97 20.86
CA ASP A 5 -16.64 -0.91 21.87
C ASP A 5 -15.15 -0.73 22.19
N PHE A 6 -14.44 0.08 21.39
CA PHE A 6 -13.01 0.36 21.55
C PHE A 6 -12.75 1.22 22.79
N GLN A 7 -11.89 0.75 23.69
CA GLN A 7 -11.55 1.45 24.94
C GLN A 7 -10.14 2.06 24.90
N SER A 8 -9.34 1.69 23.91
CA SER A 8 -7.97 2.17 23.72
C SER A 8 -7.57 2.22 22.25
N TYR A 9 -6.50 2.96 21.96
CA TYR A 9 -5.90 2.97 20.63
C TYR A 9 -5.41 1.57 20.21
N GLU A 10 -4.85 0.82 21.16
CA GLU A 10 -4.37 -0.54 20.93
C GLU A 10 -5.50 -1.51 20.55
N ASP A 11 -6.74 -1.27 20.99
CA ASP A 11 -7.90 -2.05 20.53
C ASP A 11 -8.21 -1.78 19.06
N VAL A 12 -8.02 -0.54 18.60
CA VAL A 12 -8.16 -0.17 17.18
C VAL A 12 -7.07 -0.82 16.34
N GLU A 13 -5.80 -0.72 16.77
CA GLU A 13 -4.67 -1.40 16.09
C GLU A 13 -4.93 -2.90 15.94
N ARG A 14 -5.36 -3.56 17.02
CA ARG A 14 -5.66 -5.00 17.00
C ARG A 14 -6.79 -5.35 16.03
N ALA A 15 -7.87 -4.57 16.00
CA ALA A 15 -8.98 -4.82 15.09
C ALA A 15 -8.61 -4.57 13.61
N ILE A 16 -7.74 -3.59 13.33
CA ILE A 16 -7.18 -3.40 11.99
C ILE A 16 -6.25 -4.56 11.62
N ASP A 17 -5.42 -5.02 12.56
CA ASP A 17 -4.49 -6.12 12.34
C ASP A 17 -5.23 -7.43 11.99
N GLU A 18 -6.29 -7.76 12.74
CA GLU A 18 -7.16 -8.90 12.47
C GLU A 18 -7.84 -8.82 11.10
N LEU A 19 -8.26 -7.62 10.69
CA LEU A 19 -8.84 -7.37 9.37
C LEU A 19 -7.81 -7.60 8.26
N VAL A 20 -6.62 -7.02 8.40
CA VAL A 20 -5.52 -7.17 7.43
C VAL A 20 -5.08 -8.63 7.32
N GLU A 21 -4.96 -9.31 8.46
CA GLU A 21 -4.61 -10.73 8.50
C GLU A 21 -5.62 -11.54 7.69
N LYS A 22 -6.91 -11.33 7.92
CA LYS A 22 -7.98 -12.07 7.26
C LYS A 22 -8.12 -11.73 5.77
N GLU A 23 -8.13 -10.44 5.43
CA GLU A 23 -8.53 -9.97 4.09
C GLU A 23 -7.33 -9.82 3.13
N ILE A 24 -6.11 -9.57 3.63
CA ILE A 24 -4.91 -9.37 2.80
C ILE A 24 -3.96 -10.57 2.92
N ILE A 25 -3.50 -10.88 4.14
CA ILE A 25 -2.41 -11.86 4.36
C ILE A 25 -2.89 -13.28 4.09
N GLN A 26 -4.06 -13.64 4.61
CA GLN A 26 -4.76 -14.89 4.31
C GLN A 26 -5.61 -14.79 3.04
N GLY A 27 -5.57 -13.64 2.36
CA GLY A 27 -6.20 -13.42 1.07
C GLY A 27 -5.67 -14.37 -0.01
N ARG A 28 -6.46 -14.52 -1.08
CA ARG A 28 -6.12 -15.48 -2.16
C ARG A 28 -4.88 -15.06 -2.93
N PHE A 29 -4.71 -13.76 -3.17
CA PHE A 29 -3.52 -13.18 -3.78
C PHE A 29 -2.25 -13.59 -3.03
N MET A 30 -2.18 -13.26 -1.73
CA MET A 30 -0.97 -13.45 -0.94
C MET A 30 -0.62 -14.93 -0.77
N ARG A 31 -1.61 -15.79 -0.49
CA ARG A 31 -1.38 -17.24 -0.39
C ARG A 31 -0.86 -17.82 -1.70
N THR A 32 -1.50 -17.49 -2.83
CA THR A 32 -1.07 -17.98 -4.15
C THR A 32 0.34 -17.48 -4.50
N LEU A 33 0.67 -16.23 -4.15
CA LEU A 33 2.00 -15.68 -4.33
C LEU A 33 3.03 -16.49 -3.53
N LEU A 34 2.80 -16.67 -2.23
CA LEU A 34 3.72 -17.39 -1.33
C LEU A 34 3.90 -18.86 -1.69
N ASP A 35 2.84 -19.51 -2.19
CA ASP A 35 2.86 -20.91 -2.62
C ASP A 35 3.58 -21.14 -3.96
N GLY A 36 4.01 -20.07 -4.63
CA GLY A 36 4.68 -20.19 -5.92
C GLY A 36 3.76 -20.61 -7.07
N ALA A 37 2.45 -20.36 -6.93
CA ALA A 37 1.42 -20.93 -7.78
C ALA A 37 1.01 -20.05 -8.97
N PHE A 38 1.51 -18.81 -9.06
CA PHE A 38 1.35 -17.98 -10.26
C PHE A 38 2.28 -18.42 -11.42
N THR A 39 1.89 -18.10 -12.64
CA THR A 39 2.77 -18.20 -13.82
C THR A 39 3.63 -16.94 -13.97
N GLU A 40 4.68 -17.01 -14.79
CA GLU A 40 5.51 -15.83 -15.10
C GLU A 40 4.69 -14.68 -15.70
N GLU A 41 3.74 -14.98 -16.60
CA GLU A 41 2.83 -13.96 -17.17
C GLU A 41 1.90 -13.34 -16.12
N GLN A 42 1.49 -14.10 -15.11
CA GLN A 42 0.70 -13.56 -14.01
C GLN A 42 1.52 -12.63 -13.11
N ILE A 43 2.77 -13.00 -12.81
CA ILE A 43 3.70 -12.12 -12.07
C ILE A 43 4.01 -10.85 -12.87
N LYS A 44 4.18 -10.97 -14.19
CA LYS A 44 4.31 -9.84 -15.11
C LYS A 44 3.10 -8.90 -15.01
N GLU A 45 1.88 -9.43 -15.07
CA GLU A 45 0.67 -8.61 -14.91
C GLU A 45 0.62 -7.91 -13.55
N PHE A 46 0.94 -8.62 -12.47
CA PHE A 46 1.02 -8.00 -11.14
C PHE A 46 2.00 -6.83 -11.12
N ALA A 47 3.21 -7.01 -11.65
CA ALA A 47 4.23 -5.96 -11.70
C ALA A 47 3.77 -4.74 -12.52
N LEU A 48 3.10 -4.96 -13.65
CA LEU A 48 2.58 -3.89 -14.51
C LEU A 48 1.46 -3.10 -13.82
N GLN A 49 0.52 -3.79 -13.17
CA GLN A 49 -0.61 -3.14 -12.52
C GLN A 49 -0.20 -2.41 -11.23
N TYR A 50 0.64 -3.02 -10.40
CA TYR A 50 1.10 -2.40 -9.16
C TYR A 50 2.03 -1.20 -9.40
N SER A 51 2.64 -1.10 -10.60
CA SER A 51 3.33 0.13 -11.04
C SER A 51 2.43 1.36 -10.96
N TYR A 52 1.15 1.22 -11.32
CA TYR A 52 0.20 2.32 -11.22
C TYR A 52 -0.09 2.68 -9.76
N TYR A 53 -0.26 1.69 -8.89
CA TYR A 53 -0.53 1.93 -7.48
C TYR A 53 0.64 2.70 -6.84
N SER A 54 1.85 2.14 -6.93
CA SER A 54 3.06 2.72 -6.33
C SER A 54 3.32 4.15 -6.82
N ARG A 55 3.28 4.41 -8.13
CA ARG A 55 3.56 5.77 -8.66
C ARG A 55 2.50 6.82 -8.29
N ASN A 56 1.31 6.40 -7.88
CA ASN A 56 0.23 7.29 -7.49
C ASN A 56 0.13 7.48 -5.98
N PHE A 57 0.83 6.68 -5.17
CA PHE A 57 0.88 6.84 -3.72
C PHE A 57 1.32 8.26 -3.27
N PRO A 58 2.29 8.95 -3.91
CA PRO A 58 2.59 10.35 -3.58
C PRO A 58 1.39 11.30 -3.69
N ARG A 59 0.42 11.01 -4.57
CA ARG A 59 -0.80 11.83 -4.71
C ARG A 59 -1.78 11.60 -3.56
N THR A 60 -1.81 10.41 -2.97
CA THR A 60 -2.65 10.12 -1.80
C THR A 60 -2.08 10.84 -0.58
N LEU A 61 -0.76 10.84 -0.39
CA LEU A 61 -0.08 11.63 0.65
C LEU A 61 -0.33 13.14 0.48
N GLY A 62 -0.23 13.66 -0.75
CA GLY A 62 -0.59 15.06 -1.03
C GLY A 62 -2.04 15.39 -0.68
N ALA A 63 -2.98 14.48 -0.94
CA ALA A 63 -4.37 14.65 -0.53
C ALA A 63 -4.56 14.59 0.99
N ALA A 64 -3.78 13.76 1.69
CA ALA A 64 -3.81 13.67 3.15
C ALA A 64 -3.25 14.93 3.81
N ILE A 65 -2.14 15.49 3.30
CA ILE A 65 -1.58 16.77 3.76
C ILE A 65 -2.62 17.89 3.66
N MET A 66 -3.40 17.94 2.58
CA MET A 66 -4.48 18.90 2.41
C MET A 66 -5.63 18.70 3.41
N ALA A 67 -5.88 17.46 3.85
CA ALA A 67 -7.05 17.10 4.65
C ALA A 67 -6.84 17.29 6.17
N VAL A 68 -5.60 17.43 6.62
CA VAL A 68 -5.26 17.60 8.04
C VAL A 68 -5.18 19.08 8.45
N LEU A 69 -5.03 19.34 9.76
CA LEU A 69 -4.92 20.70 10.27
C LEU A 69 -3.62 21.38 9.82
N PRO A 70 -3.60 22.72 9.66
CA PRO A 70 -2.41 23.49 9.32
C PRO A 70 -1.48 23.70 10.53
N GLU A 71 -1.23 22.63 11.28
CA GLU A 71 -0.37 22.58 12.46
C GLU A 71 0.75 21.58 12.19
N ASP A 72 1.98 21.93 12.55
CA ASP A 72 3.19 21.20 12.09
C ASP A 72 3.14 19.71 12.43
N ASP A 73 2.60 19.36 13.58
CA ASP A 73 2.47 17.98 14.03
C ASP A 73 1.49 17.13 13.21
N TRP A 74 0.57 17.74 12.45
CA TRP A 74 -0.36 17.03 11.57
C TRP A 74 0.21 16.73 10.19
N TRP A 75 0.76 17.75 9.52
CA TRP A 75 1.12 17.61 8.11
C TRP A 75 2.59 17.25 7.91
N VAL A 76 3.50 17.56 8.84
CA VAL A 76 4.92 17.24 8.71
C VAL A 76 5.18 15.72 8.66
N PRO A 77 4.52 14.86 9.46
CA PRO A 77 4.61 13.41 9.30
C PRO A 77 4.33 12.91 7.88
N LEU A 78 3.23 13.42 7.30
CA LEU A 78 2.78 13.05 5.96
C LEU A 78 3.70 13.61 4.88
N ALA A 79 4.23 14.82 5.08
CA ALA A 79 5.20 15.43 4.18
C ALA A 79 6.56 14.73 4.22
N ASP A 80 7.00 14.21 5.37
CA ASP A 80 8.22 13.41 5.46
C ASP A 80 8.07 12.07 4.72
N ASN A 81 6.92 11.41 4.85
CA ASN A 81 6.59 10.23 4.02
C ASN A 81 6.64 10.58 2.52
N LEU A 82 5.97 11.67 2.13
CA LEU A 82 6.00 12.14 0.73
C LEU A 82 7.43 12.48 0.25
N TRP A 83 8.29 12.98 1.13
CA TRP A 83 9.68 13.25 0.82
C TRP A 83 10.49 11.97 0.63
N ASP A 84 10.23 10.92 1.41
CA ASP A 84 10.80 9.58 1.20
C ASP A 84 10.38 8.98 -0.13
N GLU A 85 9.10 9.07 -0.51
CA GLU A 85 8.61 8.65 -1.83
C GLU A 85 9.36 9.35 -2.98
N GLY A 86 9.66 10.64 -2.79
CA GLY A 86 10.48 11.46 -3.67
C GLY A 86 11.98 11.17 -3.58
N GLY A 87 12.41 10.06 -2.96
CA GLY A 87 13.81 9.69 -2.76
C GLY A 87 14.62 10.73 -1.98
N ARG A 88 13.96 11.54 -1.16
CA ARG A 88 14.50 12.73 -0.51
C ARG A 88 15.23 13.69 -1.46
N GLY A 89 14.70 13.83 -2.68
CA GLY A 89 15.28 14.68 -3.73
C GLY A 89 16.47 14.07 -4.46
N ASN A 90 16.84 12.81 -4.17
CA ASN A 90 17.83 12.06 -4.94
C ASN A 90 17.14 11.21 -6.02
N PRO A 91 17.33 11.51 -7.33
CA PRO A 91 16.75 10.74 -8.43
C PRO A 91 17.13 9.26 -8.49
N GLU A 92 18.19 8.84 -7.82
CA GLU A 92 18.58 7.43 -7.71
C GLU A 92 17.75 6.66 -6.69
N ARG A 93 17.08 7.38 -5.78
CA ARG A 93 16.26 6.83 -4.69
C ARG A 93 14.77 7.04 -4.89
N TYR A 94 14.34 7.61 -6.02
CA TYR A 94 12.91 7.75 -6.31
C TYR A 94 12.22 6.39 -6.26
N HIS A 95 11.13 6.29 -5.51
CA HIS A 95 10.40 5.02 -5.39
C HIS A 95 9.92 4.52 -6.75
N SER A 96 9.55 5.41 -7.67
CA SER A 96 9.23 5.06 -9.06
C SER A 96 10.39 4.42 -9.81
N ARG A 97 11.63 4.86 -9.58
CA ARG A 97 12.84 4.27 -10.17
C ARG A 97 13.19 2.94 -9.52
N LEU A 98 13.03 2.82 -8.20
CA LEU A 98 13.23 1.57 -7.48
C LEU A 98 12.20 0.52 -7.92
N TYR A 99 10.94 0.90 -8.04
CA TYR A 99 9.89 0.03 -8.59
C TYR A 99 10.19 -0.37 -10.03
N TRP A 100 10.73 0.54 -10.84
CA TRP A 100 11.10 0.25 -12.22
C TRP A 100 12.12 -0.88 -12.35
N THR A 101 13.03 -1.07 -11.39
CA THR A 101 13.97 -2.20 -11.44
C THR A 101 13.25 -3.53 -11.22
N PHE A 102 12.25 -3.57 -10.33
CA PHE A 102 11.35 -4.72 -10.20
C PHE A 102 10.55 -4.95 -11.50
N LEU A 103 9.90 -3.89 -12.01
CA LEU A 103 9.08 -3.94 -13.21
C LEU A 103 9.85 -4.50 -14.41
N THR A 104 11.05 -4.01 -14.68
CA THR A 104 11.87 -4.46 -15.82
C THR A 104 12.42 -5.87 -15.63
N SER A 105 12.56 -6.34 -14.39
CA SER A 105 12.90 -7.75 -14.12
C SER A 105 11.72 -8.69 -14.35
N ALA A 106 10.48 -8.25 -14.09
CA ALA A 106 9.26 -9.06 -14.27
C ALA A 106 8.66 -8.96 -15.68
N ALA A 107 8.76 -7.80 -16.33
CA ALA A 107 8.12 -7.45 -17.60
C ALA A 107 9.14 -6.81 -18.57
N PRO A 108 10.25 -7.48 -18.90
CA PRO A 108 11.35 -6.91 -19.69
C PRO A 108 10.96 -6.55 -21.14
N ASP A 109 9.88 -7.15 -21.63
CA ASP A 109 9.37 -7.00 -22.98
C ASP A 109 8.35 -5.86 -23.11
N VAL A 110 7.92 -5.26 -21.99
CA VAL A 110 7.04 -4.10 -21.99
C VAL A 110 7.87 -2.82 -21.93
N PRO A 111 7.80 -1.95 -22.95
CA PRO A 111 8.57 -0.71 -22.96
C PRO A 111 8.08 0.25 -21.87
N THR A 112 9.00 1.05 -21.33
CA THR A 112 8.70 2.15 -20.41
C THR A 112 9.16 3.48 -20.99
N ASN A 113 8.47 4.57 -20.70
CA ASN A 113 8.93 5.91 -21.06
C ASN A 113 10.06 6.41 -20.14
N GLU A 114 10.56 7.63 -20.38
CA GLU A 114 11.63 8.28 -19.61
C GLU A 114 11.26 8.59 -18.14
N LYS A 115 9.99 8.39 -17.77
CA LYS A 115 9.45 8.53 -16.41
C LYS A 115 9.12 7.18 -15.78
N TYR A 116 9.64 6.08 -16.35
CA TYR A 116 9.47 4.72 -15.87
C TYR A 116 8.03 4.19 -15.93
N VAL A 117 7.17 4.83 -16.72
CA VAL A 117 5.78 4.40 -16.91
C VAL A 117 5.73 3.32 -17.98
N PRO A 118 5.21 2.11 -17.70
CA PRO A 118 5.01 1.09 -18.72
C PRO A 118 3.93 1.49 -19.71
N ASP A 119 4.14 1.13 -20.98
CA ASP A 119 3.11 1.15 -22.02
C ASP A 119 2.19 -0.06 -21.85
N TRP A 120 1.32 0.02 -20.85
CA TRP A 120 0.38 -1.05 -20.49
C TRP A 120 -0.94 -0.46 -19.99
N PRO A 121 -2.10 -1.02 -20.39
CA PRO A 121 -3.39 -0.57 -19.90
C PRO A 121 -3.52 -0.81 -18.39
N VAL A 122 -4.06 0.20 -17.71
CA VAL A 122 -4.31 0.13 -16.28
C VAL A 122 -5.65 -0.53 -16.03
N SER A 123 -5.68 -1.47 -15.08
CA SER A 123 -6.90 -2.11 -14.63
C SER A 123 -7.76 -1.14 -13.82
N PRO A 124 -9.09 -1.11 -14.04
CA PRO A 124 -10.02 -0.35 -13.21
C PRO A 124 -9.88 -0.64 -11.70
N VAL A 125 -9.50 -1.87 -11.33
CA VAL A 125 -9.32 -2.28 -9.93
C VAL A 125 -8.25 -1.44 -9.22
N VAL A 126 -7.12 -1.19 -9.89
CA VAL A 126 -6.02 -0.42 -9.29
C VAL A 126 -6.32 1.08 -9.32
N GLU A 127 -6.97 1.56 -10.39
CA GLU A 127 -7.45 2.94 -10.44
C GLU A 127 -8.46 3.22 -9.32
N GLU A 128 -9.39 2.29 -9.08
CA GLU A 128 -10.41 2.41 -8.04
C GLU A 128 -9.79 2.46 -6.64
N ALA A 129 -8.72 1.70 -6.37
CA ALA A 129 -8.03 1.75 -5.08
C ALA A 129 -7.46 3.14 -4.78
N ILE A 130 -6.73 3.73 -5.74
CA ILE A 130 -6.17 5.08 -5.63
C ILE A 130 -7.28 6.14 -5.55
N ASN A 131 -8.30 6.03 -6.42
CA ASN A 131 -9.41 6.97 -6.44
C ASN A 131 -10.21 6.91 -5.14
N THR A 132 -10.44 5.73 -4.58
CA THR A 132 -11.14 5.56 -3.30
C THR A 132 -10.42 6.30 -2.18
N LEU A 133 -9.11 6.13 -2.05
CA LEU A 133 -8.32 6.82 -1.03
C LEU A 133 -8.32 8.35 -1.24
N ILE A 134 -8.07 8.82 -2.47
CA ILE A 134 -8.08 10.28 -2.76
C ILE A 134 -9.47 10.89 -2.50
N GLN A 135 -10.55 10.24 -2.93
CA GLN A 135 -11.90 10.77 -2.74
C GLN A 135 -12.33 10.76 -1.28
N PHE A 136 -11.91 9.75 -0.50
CA PHE A 136 -12.09 9.74 0.94
C PHE A 136 -11.40 10.94 1.60
N LEU A 137 -10.10 11.14 1.29
CA LEU A 137 -9.30 12.20 1.90
C LEU A 137 -9.82 13.61 1.60
N LYS A 138 -10.45 13.85 0.44
CA LYS A 138 -11.03 15.16 0.09
C LYS A 138 -12.14 15.64 1.02
N VAL A 139 -12.82 14.73 1.69
CA VAL A 139 -13.98 15.04 2.54
C VAL A 139 -13.80 14.56 3.98
N ALA A 140 -12.65 13.96 4.29
CA ALA A 140 -12.31 13.46 5.61
C ALA A 140 -12.10 14.62 6.59
N THR A 141 -12.47 14.42 7.85
CA THR A 141 -11.94 15.23 8.96
C THR A 141 -10.43 14.99 9.12
N PRO A 142 -9.68 15.90 9.78
CA PRO A 142 -8.25 15.70 10.03
C PRO A 142 -7.93 14.36 10.70
N LEU A 143 -8.72 13.96 11.70
CA LEU A 143 -8.53 12.69 12.40
C LEU A 143 -8.79 11.48 11.49
N GLU A 144 -9.84 11.52 10.66
CA GLU A 144 -10.10 10.48 9.67
C GLU A 144 -8.98 10.38 8.64
N ALA A 145 -8.44 11.50 8.17
CA ALA A 145 -7.35 11.53 7.20
C ALA A 145 -6.07 10.91 7.77
N MET A 146 -5.69 11.30 8.99
CA MET A 146 -4.53 10.72 9.68
C MET A 146 -4.72 9.22 9.96
N ALA A 147 -5.93 8.80 10.36
CA ALA A 147 -6.22 7.39 10.58
C ALA A 147 -6.25 6.58 9.27
N ALA A 148 -6.74 7.15 8.17
CA ALA A 148 -6.75 6.53 6.87
C ALA A 148 -5.35 6.22 6.34
N ILE A 149 -4.40 7.16 6.48
CA ILE A 149 -3.00 6.91 6.13
C ILE A 149 -2.34 6.01 7.17
N GLY A 150 -2.34 6.41 8.44
CA GLY A 150 -1.63 5.71 9.51
C GLY A 150 -2.09 4.27 9.69
N LEU A 151 -3.39 4.05 9.98
CA LEU A 151 -3.92 2.70 10.24
C LEU A 151 -4.32 1.97 8.95
N GLY A 152 -4.78 2.70 7.94
CA GLY A 152 -5.32 2.11 6.72
C GLY A 152 -4.31 1.80 5.63
N SER A 153 -3.07 2.28 5.75
CA SER A 153 -1.97 2.07 4.80
C SER A 153 -0.67 1.71 5.52
N GLU A 154 -0.09 2.63 6.29
CA GLU A 154 1.27 2.50 6.83
C GLU A 154 1.42 1.39 7.87
N PHE A 155 0.41 1.19 8.73
CA PHE A 155 0.47 0.28 9.87
C PHE A 155 0.89 -1.15 9.51
N PHE A 156 0.42 -1.65 8.36
CA PHE A 156 0.68 -3.00 7.92
C PHE A 156 1.52 -3.08 6.64
N ALA A 157 1.83 -1.95 6.00
CA ALA A 157 2.52 -1.90 4.72
C ALA A 157 3.85 -2.64 4.77
N GLY A 158 4.68 -2.41 5.80
CA GLY A 158 5.96 -3.13 5.96
C GLY A 158 5.80 -4.66 6.00
N ARG A 159 4.78 -5.16 6.71
CA ARG A 159 4.47 -6.60 6.80
C ARG A 159 3.99 -7.15 5.45
N VAL A 160 3.06 -6.46 4.78
CA VAL A 160 2.51 -6.90 3.48
C VAL A 160 3.59 -6.86 2.39
N MET A 161 4.35 -5.77 2.30
CA MET A 161 5.47 -5.63 1.36
C MET A 161 6.54 -6.70 1.58
N GLY A 162 6.88 -7.01 2.84
CA GLY A 162 7.82 -8.08 3.18
C GLY A 162 7.34 -9.47 2.76
N LEU A 163 6.03 -9.76 2.92
CA LEU A 163 5.45 -11.00 2.42
C LEU A 163 5.44 -11.07 0.89
N ILE A 164 5.19 -9.95 0.20
CA ILE A 164 5.29 -9.88 -1.26
C ILE A 164 6.75 -10.14 -1.69
N ALA A 165 7.73 -9.52 -1.03
CA ALA A 165 9.15 -9.76 -1.30
C ALA A 165 9.50 -11.25 -1.17
N LYS A 166 9.08 -11.87 -0.06
CA LYS A 166 9.28 -13.32 0.19
C LYS A 166 8.62 -14.18 -0.88
N GLY A 167 7.38 -13.88 -1.26
CA GLY A 167 6.66 -14.62 -2.28
C GLY A 167 7.29 -14.50 -3.67
N LEU A 168 7.71 -13.30 -4.07
CA LEU A 168 8.40 -13.06 -5.35
C LEU A 168 9.77 -13.75 -5.43
N GLN A 169 10.40 -14.10 -4.30
CA GLN A 169 11.62 -14.91 -4.27
C GLN A 169 11.37 -16.41 -4.47
N HIS A 170 10.12 -16.86 -4.57
CA HIS A 170 9.81 -18.27 -4.74
C HIS A 170 10.53 -18.85 -5.99
N PRO A 171 11.15 -20.05 -5.93
CA PRO A 171 11.91 -20.62 -7.04
C PRO A 171 11.12 -20.72 -8.36
N ASN A 172 9.80 -20.93 -8.29
CA ASN A 172 8.94 -21.03 -9.47
C ASN A 172 8.90 -19.76 -10.32
N TYR A 173 8.99 -18.58 -9.71
CA TYR A 173 8.95 -17.30 -10.43
C TYR A 173 10.33 -16.87 -10.93
N ASN A 174 11.38 -17.56 -10.51
CA ASN A 174 12.77 -17.20 -10.75
C ASN A 174 13.50 -18.20 -11.66
N ARG A 175 12.76 -19.03 -12.40
CA ARG A 175 13.32 -20.10 -13.25
C ARG A 175 13.94 -19.55 -14.53
N SER A 176 13.22 -18.69 -15.25
CA SER A 176 13.71 -18.11 -16.50
C SER A 176 14.60 -16.88 -16.26
N ARG A 177 14.27 -16.08 -15.24
CA ARG A 177 14.93 -14.83 -14.88
C ARG A 177 14.81 -14.58 -13.38
N LYS A 178 15.77 -13.87 -12.79
CA LYS A 178 15.65 -13.45 -11.39
C LYS A 178 14.87 -12.14 -11.29
N LEU A 179 13.89 -12.11 -10.40
CA LEU A 179 13.14 -10.92 -10.05
C LEU A 179 13.96 -10.04 -9.09
N ASP A 180 13.97 -8.74 -9.35
CA ASP A 180 14.57 -7.75 -8.47
C ASP A 180 13.55 -7.32 -7.42
N VAL A 181 13.64 -7.88 -6.22
CA VAL A 181 12.68 -7.64 -5.14
C VAL A 181 13.10 -6.52 -4.17
N ARG A 182 14.12 -5.72 -4.53
CA ARG A 182 14.66 -4.67 -3.64
C ARG A 182 13.63 -3.62 -3.25
N PHE A 183 12.75 -3.23 -4.18
CA PHE A 183 11.62 -2.32 -3.89
C PHE A 183 10.84 -2.78 -2.66
N TRP A 184 10.38 -4.03 -2.68
CA TRP A 184 9.56 -4.62 -1.63
C TRP A 184 10.32 -4.78 -0.31
N SER A 185 11.60 -5.15 -0.39
CA SER A 185 12.43 -5.40 0.81
C SER A 185 12.78 -4.11 1.55
N ILE A 186 13.10 -3.03 0.82
CA ILE A 186 13.45 -1.74 1.41
C ILE A 186 12.25 -1.13 2.15
N HIS A 187 11.04 -1.25 1.60
CA HIS A 187 9.83 -0.77 2.29
C HIS A 187 9.60 -1.54 3.59
N ALA A 188 9.78 -2.87 3.58
CA ALA A 188 9.60 -3.69 4.77
C ALA A 188 10.55 -3.32 5.93
N ASP A 189 11.81 -3.03 5.63
CA ASP A 189 12.86 -2.90 6.65
C ASP A 189 13.18 -1.45 7.05
N GLU A 190 13.06 -0.46 6.14
CA GLU A 190 13.64 0.87 6.33
C GLU A 190 12.61 2.00 6.51
N HIS A 191 11.51 1.99 5.74
CA HIS A 191 10.61 3.15 5.63
C HIS A 191 9.36 3.03 6.50
N GLU A 192 8.66 1.91 6.40
CA GLU A 192 7.29 1.76 6.92
C GLU A 192 7.19 1.82 8.46
N PRO A 193 8.11 1.24 9.27
CA PRO A 193 8.00 1.33 10.72
C PRO A 193 8.06 2.77 11.24
N ARG A 194 8.80 3.64 10.54
CA ARG A 194 8.93 5.06 10.90
C ARG A 194 7.66 5.82 10.50
N HIS A 195 7.16 5.64 9.28
CA HIS A 195 6.02 6.39 8.78
C HIS A 195 4.75 6.12 9.58
N TYR A 196 4.51 4.85 9.96
CA TYR A 196 3.43 4.52 10.88
C TYR A 196 3.61 5.17 12.25
N GLN A 197 4.82 5.10 12.83
CA GLN A 197 5.08 5.67 14.16
C GLN A 197 4.78 7.17 14.21
N LEU A 198 5.14 7.92 13.17
CA LEU A 198 4.84 9.36 13.10
C LEU A 198 3.33 9.64 13.06
N CYS A 199 2.55 8.83 12.34
CA CYS A 199 1.09 8.94 12.34
C CYS A 199 0.50 8.56 13.71
N LYS A 200 1.02 7.47 14.31
CA LYS A 200 0.61 6.97 15.63
C LYS A 200 0.81 8.02 16.72
N ASP A 201 1.90 8.78 16.68
CA ASP A 201 2.17 9.85 17.66
C ASP A 201 1.14 10.98 17.63
N VAL A 202 0.46 11.19 16.49
CA VAL A 202 -0.69 12.10 16.38
C VAL A 202 -1.96 11.44 16.89
N LEU A 203 -2.25 10.22 16.43
CA LEU A 203 -3.48 9.51 16.75
C LEU A 203 -3.63 9.20 18.25
N LYS A 204 -2.54 8.84 18.95
CA LYS A 204 -2.57 8.48 20.38
C LYS A 204 -2.91 9.64 21.32
N ARG A 205 -2.98 10.86 20.82
CA ARG A 205 -3.40 12.05 21.60
C ARG A 205 -4.89 12.06 21.88
N TYR A 206 -5.65 11.32 21.08
CA TYR A 206 -7.10 11.19 21.19
C TYR A 206 -7.44 9.99 22.06
N GLN A 207 -8.30 10.21 23.05
CA GLN A 207 -8.65 9.22 24.08
C GLN A 207 -10.16 9.05 24.29
N ASP A 208 -11.00 9.76 23.55
CA ASP A 208 -12.45 9.55 23.59
C ASP A 208 -12.79 8.27 22.81
N PRO A 209 -13.61 7.35 23.35
CA PRO A 209 -14.11 6.19 22.62
C PRO A 209 -14.70 6.51 21.24
N LYS A 210 -15.30 7.68 21.05
CA LYS A 210 -15.80 8.13 19.74
C LYS A 210 -14.70 8.35 18.72
N ASP A 211 -13.54 8.84 19.16
CA ASP A 211 -12.37 9.01 18.29
C ASP A 211 -11.83 7.66 17.85
N TYR A 212 -11.80 6.66 18.75
CA TYR A 212 -11.41 5.29 18.39
C TYR A 212 -12.32 4.66 17.35
N GLN A 213 -13.64 4.89 17.45
CA GLN A 213 -14.58 4.47 16.40
C GLN A 213 -14.27 5.13 15.06
N LEU A 214 -13.98 6.43 15.08
CA LEU A 214 -13.69 7.20 13.89
C LEU A 214 -12.40 6.70 13.22
N MET A 215 -11.35 6.50 14.02
CA MET A 215 -10.07 5.95 13.56
C MET A 215 -10.24 4.56 12.94
N TYR A 216 -10.94 3.65 13.63
CA TYR A 216 -11.19 2.31 13.11
C TYR A 216 -11.99 2.36 11.81
N ARG A 217 -13.04 3.18 11.73
CA ARG A 217 -13.86 3.30 10.53
C ARG A 217 -13.03 3.82 9.34
N ALA A 218 -12.23 4.85 9.53
CA ALA A 218 -11.38 5.42 8.48
C ALA A 218 -10.28 4.43 8.05
N GLY A 219 -9.52 3.90 9.00
CA GLY A 219 -8.45 2.94 8.75
C GLY A 219 -8.95 1.67 8.07
N SER A 220 -10.02 1.05 8.61
CA SER A 220 -10.59 -0.17 8.02
C SER A 220 -11.21 0.06 6.65
N TYR A 221 -11.76 1.23 6.37
CA TYR A 221 -12.29 1.55 5.05
C TYR A 221 -11.19 1.53 3.97
N ILE A 222 -10.03 2.13 4.27
CA ILE A 222 -8.89 2.16 3.36
C ILE A 222 -8.18 0.81 3.28
N ALA A 223 -7.96 0.12 4.41
CA ALA A 223 -7.36 -1.22 4.40
C ALA A 223 -8.20 -2.22 3.58
N ARG A 224 -9.53 -2.15 3.67
CA ARG A 224 -10.43 -2.96 2.81
C ARG A 224 -10.37 -2.55 1.34
N SER A 225 -10.10 -1.27 1.06
CA SER A 225 -9.89 -0.82 -0.32
C SER A 225 -8.65 -1.47 -0.93
N GLU A 226 -7.57 -1.58 -0.17
CA GLU A 226 -6.37 -2.29 -0.60
C GLU A 226 -6.62 -3.80 -0.71
N ALA A 227 -7.34 -4.41 0.23
CA ALA A 227 -7.73 -5.82 0.14
C ALA A 227 -8.52 -6.13 -1.15
N ARG A 228 -9.51 -5.28 -1.50
CA ARG A 228 -10.25 -5.38 -2.76
C ARG A 228 -9.34 -5.23 -3.99
N MET A 229 -8.32 -4.39 -3.91
CA MET A 229 -7.33 -4.27 -4.97
C MET A 229 -6.59 -5.59 -5.19
N TYR A 230 -6.06 -6.21 -4.13
CA TYR A 230 -5.36 -7.50 -4.25
C TYR A 230 -6.28 -8.61 -4.76
N ASP A 231 -7.53 -8.68 -4.28
CA ASP A 231 -8.50 -9.65 -4.78
C ASP A 231 -8.83 -9.44 -6.26
N GLY A 232 -9.04 -8.19 -6.69
CA GLY A 232 -9.30 -7.90 -8.10
C GLY A 232 -8.09 -8.14 -9.00
N LEU A 233 -6.88 -7.88 -8.52
CA LEU A 233 -5.64 -8.26 -9.20
C LEU A 233 -5.52 -9.78 -9.33
N TYR A 234 -5.82 -10.52 -8.27
CA TYR A 234 -5.85 -11.98 -8.32
C TYR A 234 -6.81 -12.49 -9.40
N GLU A 235 -8.07 -12.02 -9.43
CA GLU A 235 -9.03 -12.46 -10.47
C GLU A 235 -8.53 -12.15 -11.88
N ARG A 236 -7.97 -10.95 -12.06
CA ARG A 236 -7.40 -10.52 -13.34
C ARG A 236 -6.23 -11.41 -13.77
N MET A 237 -5.30 -11.71 -12.87
CA MET A 237 -4.18 -12.61 -13.13
C MET A 237 -4.67 -14.02 -13.47
N MET A 238 -5.67 -14.53 -12.75
CA MET A 238 -6.22 -15.87 -12.99
C MET A 238 -6.99 -15.99 -14.31
N ALA A 239 -7.41 -14.87 -14.91
CA ALA A 239 -8.02 -14.84 -16.23
C ALA A 239 -7.02 -14.90 -17.39
N ILE A 240 -5.72 -14.67 -17.12
CA ILE A 240 -4.67 -14.77 -18.15
C ILE A 240 -4.51 -16.24 -18.57
N GLY A 241 -4.66 -16.51 -19.87
CA GLY A 241 -4.51 -17.85 -20.45
C GLY A 241 -5.73 -18.76 -20.29
N ARG A 242 -6.89 -18.22 -19.88
CA ARG A 242 -8.20 -18.88 -20.03
C ARG A 242 -8.81 -18.62 -21.40
#